data_AF-A0A834B006-F1
#
_entry.id   AF-A0A834B006-F1
#
_cell.length_a   1.000
_cell.length_b   1.000
_cell.length_c   1.000
_cell.angle_alpha   90.00
_cell.angle_beta   90.00
_cell.angle_gamma   90.00
#
_symmetry.space_group_name_H-M   'P 1'
#
loop_
_entity.id
_entity.type
_entity.pdbx_description
1 polymer ?
#
loop_
_entity_poly.entity_id
_entity_poly.type
_entity_poly.pdbx_seq_one_letter_code
_entity_poly.pdbx_strand_id
1 'polypeptide(L)'
;MKNLWEEETDNEENFIDLNVLKAQTYRLDMNESAKQEDILESTTDAAEWSLEVERVLPQLKVTIRTDNKDWRIHVDQMHQHKSGIESALKETKGFLDKLHNEIGRTLEKIGSREKYINNQLEHLVQEYRAAQAQLSEARERYQQGNGGVTERTRLLSEVTEELEKVKQEMEEKGSSMTDGAPLVKIKQSLTKLKQETVQMDIRIGVVEHTLLQSKLKEKSNMTRDMHATVIPESAMGAY
;
A
#
# COMPACT_ATOMS: atom_id res chain seq x y z
N MET A 1 49.57 -2.09 36.07
CA MET A 1 50.33 -2.18 37.34
C MET A 1 51.32 -3.32 37.14
N LYS A 2 52.61 -3.15 36.88
CA LYS A 2 53.71 -2.45 37.58
C LYS A 2 54.08 -3.07 38.95
N ASN A 3 55.03 -4.00 38.86
CA ASN A 3 56.20 -4.32 39.71
C ASN A 3 56.08 -4.80 41.18
N LEU A 4 57.17 -5.47 41.58
CA LEU A 4 57.58 -6.08 42.86
C LEU A 4 57.00 -7.48 43.07
N TRP A 5 57.80 -8.54 43.20
CA TRP A 5 58.96 -8.65 44.08
C TRP A 5 60.12 -9.44 43.43
N GLU A 6 61.29 -8.81 43.37
CA GLU A 6 62.59 -9.48 43.40
C GLU A 6 62.84 -9.90 44.85
N GLU A 7 62.94 -11.19 45.11
CA GLU A 7 63.58 -11.73 46.31
C GLU A 7 64.92 -12.35 45.88
N GLU A 8 65.98 -11.55 45.96
CA GLU A 8 67.33 -12.06 46.16
C GLU A 8 67.54 -12.19 47.67
N THR A 9 67.74 -13.41 48.17
CA THR A 9 68.57 -13.64 49.37
C THR A 9 69.17 -15.05 49.39
N ASP A 10 70.51 -15.05 49.45
CA ASP A 10 71.43 -16.07 50.00
C ASP A 10 71.31 -17.52 49.54
N ASN A 11 71.88 -17.77 48.38
CA ASN A 11 72.40 -19.10 48.03
C ASN A 11 73.86 -19.19 48.52
N GLU A 12 74.05 -19.36 49.84
CA GLU A 12 75.36 -19.79 50.37
C GLU A 12 75.69 -21.17 49.78
N GLU A 13 76.66 -21.20 48.87
CA GLU A 13 77.26 -22.42 48.33
C GLU A 13 77.80 -23.28 49.48
N ASN A 14 76.96 -24.20 49.96
CA ASN A 14 77.38 -25.26 50.85
C ASN A 14 78.24 -26.24 50.01
N PHE A 15 79.54 -25.94 49.88
CA PHE A 15 80.49 -26.78 49.15
C PHE A 15 80.65 -28.11 49.90
N ILE A 16 79.87 -29.10 49.47
CA ILE A 16 79.96 -30.46 49.96
C ILE A 16 81.28 -31.04 49.47
N ASP A 17 82.25 -31.22 50.37
CA ASP A 17 83.55 -31.83 50.05
C ASP A 17 83.37 -33.27 49.57
N LEU A 18 83.58 -33.48 48.28
CA LEU A 18 83.44 -34.75 47.58
C LEU A 18 84.34 -35.84 48.19
N ASN A 19 85.47 -35.47 48.83
CA ASN A 19 86.34 -36.42 49.50
C ASN A 19 85.75 -36.95 50.81
N VAL A 20 84.98 -36.13 51.54
CA VAL A 20 84.29 -36.55 52.77
C VAL A 20 83.16 -37.52 52.46
N LEU A 21 82.38 -37.25 51.40
CA LEU A 21 81.35 -38.19 50.95
C LEU A 21 81.94 -39.53 50.49
N LYS A 22 83.08 -39.49 49.80
CA LYS A 22 83.76 -40.70 49.33
C LYS A 22 84.28 -41.55 50.50
N ALA A 23 84.85 -40.91 51.52
CA ALA A 23 85.28 -41.61 52.73
C ALA A 23 84.10 -42.19 53.55
N GLN A 24 82.96 -41.50 53.58
CA GLN A 24 81.74 -42.01 54.21
C GLN A 24 81.13 -43.19 53.46
N THR A 25 81.10 -43.15 52.13
CA THR A 25 80.62 -44.27 51.30
C THR A 25 81.51 -45.50 51.46
N TYR A 26 82.84 -45.36 51.44
CA TYR A 26 83.74 -46.50 51.70
C TYR A 26 83.57 -47.10 53.11
N ARG A 27 83.30 -46.27 54.14
CA ARG A 27 83.03 -46.78 55.50
C ARG A 27 81.68 -47.48 55.60
N LEU A 28 80.67 -47.01 54.88
CA LEU A 28 79.36 -47.65 54.82
C LEU A 28 79.43 -48.97 54.06
N ASP A 29 80.12 -49.02 52.93
CA ASP A 29 80.32 -50.24 52.13
C ASP A 29 81.07 -51.32 52.92
N MET A 30 82.12 -50.97 53.66
CA MET A 30 82.85 -51.94 54.50
C MET A 30 82.00 -52.45 55.67
N ASN A 31 81.12 -51.61 56.23
CA ASN A 31 80.22 -52.00 57.30
C ASN A 31 79.02 -52.81 56.80
N GLU A 32 78.54 -52.56 55.57
CA GLU A 32 77.55 -53.39 54.89
C GLU A 32 78.14 -54.74 54.48
N SER A 33 79.38 -54.75 53.96
CA SER A 33 80.06 -56.00 53.59
C SER A 33 80.32 -56.88 54.81
N ALA A 34 80.73 -56.31 55.95
CA ALA A 34 80.89 -57.06 57.20
C ALA A 34 79.55 -57.59 57.76
N LYS A 35 78.48 -56.79 57.66
CA LYS A 35 77.12 -57.25 58.01
C LYS A 35 76.60 -58.31 57.04
N GLN A 36 76.96 -58.24 55.76
CA GLN A 36 76.63 -59.26 54.78
C GLN A 36 77.33 -60.57 55.09
N GLU A 37 78.61 -60.55 55.48
CA GLU A 37 79.33 -61.77 55.87
C GLU A 37 78.73 -62.45 57.12
N ASP A 38 78.32 -61.68 58.14
CA ASP A 38 77.61 -62.22 59.33
C ASP A 38 76.20 -62.77 59.01
N ILE A 39 75.56 -62.32 57.95
CA ILE A 39 74.25 -62.82 57.48
C ILE A 39 74.40 -64.11 56.65
N LEU A 40 75.59 -64.40 56.14
CA LEU A 40 75.85 -65.54 55.24
C LEU A 40 76.19 -66.85 55.98
N GLU A 41 76.47 -66.81 57.28
CA GLU A 41 76.60 -68.01 58.11
C GLU A 41 75.23 -68.42 58.67
N SER A 42 74.54 -69.33 57.98
CA SER A 42 73.28 -69.89 58.46
C SER A 42 73.52 -70.81 59.65
N THR A 43 73.21 -70.33 60.86
CA THR A 43 73.18 -71.15 62.09
C THR A 43 71.90 -71.98 62.22
N THR A 44 71.11 -72.09 61.15
CA THR A 44 69.74 -72.65 61.19
C THR A 44 69.71 -74.05 60.59
N ASP A 45 69.23 -75.02 61.36
CA ASP A 45 69.07 -76.40 60.89
C ASP A 45 68.06 -76.47 59.74
N ALA A 46 68.35 -77.27 58.71
CA ALA A 46 67.53 -77.37 57.51
C ALA A 46 66.10 -77.88 57.83
N ALA A 47 65.97 -78.71 58.87
CA ALA A 47 64.67 -79.19 59.32
C ALA A 47 63.84 -78.09 60.00
N GLU A 48 64.46 -77.26 60.83
CA GLU A 48 63.78 -76.12 61.47
C GLU A 48 63.34 -75.08 60.44
N TRP A 49 64.17 -74.81 59.43
CA TRP A 49 63.80 -73.93 58.32
C TRP A 49 62.62 -74.50 57.51
N SER A 50 62.62 -75.80 57.22
CA SER A 50 61.50 -76.45 56.51
C SER A 50 60.18 -76.36 57.29
N LEU A 51 60.22 -76.55 58.62
CA LEU A 51 59.03 -76.43 59.47
C LEU A 51 58.51 -75.00 59.53
N GLU A 52 59.40 -74.01 59.60
CA GLU A 52 59.01 -72.59 59.59
C GLU A 52 58.43 -72.18 58.22
N VAL A 53 58.98 -72.69 57.12
CA VAL A 53 58.42 -72.51 55.78
C VAL A 53 57.02 -73.12 55.68
N GLU A 54 56.81 -74.35 56.15
CA GLU A 54 55.49 -74.98 56.16
C GLU A 54 54.48 -74.24 57.05
N ARG A 55 54.95 -73.67 58.17
CA ARG A 55 54.12 -72.88 59.09
C ARG A 55 53.70 -71.53 58.49
N VAL A 56 54.59 -70.88 57.75
CA VAL A 56 54.37 -69.55 57.17
C VAL A 56 53.70 -69.62 55.80
N LEU A 57 53.81 -70.73 55.07
CA LEU A 57 53.19 -70.95 53.76
C LEU A 57 51.68 -70.58 53.71
N PRO A 58 50.85 -70.99 54.70
CA PRO A 58 49.43 -70.65 54.71
C PRO A 58 49.17 -69.16 54.98
N GLN A 59 50.08 -68.48 55.70
CA GLN A 59 49.99 -67.05 56.00
C GLN A 59 50.40 -66.19 54.79
N LEU A 60 51.30 -66.72 53.94
CA LEU A 60 51.69 -66.11 52.67
C LEU A 60 50.71 -66.41 51.53
N LYS A 61 49.83 -67.40 51.71
CA LYS A 61 48.80 -67.75 50.73
C LYS A 61 47.69 -66.69 50.74
N VAL A 62 47.95 -65.59 50.03
CA VAL A 62 46.97 -64.53 49.80
C VAL A 62 45.86 -65.08 48.90
N THR A 63 44.78 -65.52 49.52
CA THR A 63 43.56 -65.92 48.80
C THR A 63 42.75 -64.65 48.53
N ILE A 64 42.95 -64.04 47.36
CA ILE A 64 42.17 -62.88 46.93
C ILE A 64 40.73 -63.35 46.71
N ARG A 65 39.83 -63.03 47.65
CA ARG A 65 38.39 -63.22 47.46
C ARG A 65 37.93 -62.08 46.54
N THR A 66 37.33 -62.41 45.41
CA THR A 66 36.65 -61.45 44.54
C THR A 66 35.45 -60.86 45.29
N ASP A 67 35.70 -59.82 46.08
CA ASP A 67 34.70 -59.02 46.78
C ASP A 67 34.44 -57.74 45.98
N ASN A 68 33.22 -57.22 46.01
CA ASN A 68 32.83 -55.96 45.34
C ASN A 68 33.45 -54.71 46.00
N LYS A 69 34.40 -54.91 46.92
CA LYS A 69 35.27 -53.89 47.51
C LYS A 69 36.70 -53.94 46.95
N ASP A 70 36.98 -54.88 46.03
CA ASP A 70 38.26 -54.92 45.35
C ASP A 70 38.33 -53.77 44.34
N TRP A 71 39.23 -52.84 44.62
CA TRP A 71 39.49 -51.68 43.77
C TRP A 71 39.89 -52.11 42.34
N ARG A 72 40.46 -53.31 42.15
CA ARG A 72 40.80 -53.83 40.82
C ARG A 72 39.56 -54.01 39.95
N ILE A 73 38.48 -54.54 40.53
CA ILE A 73 37.19 -54.71 39.81
C ILE A 73 36.62 -53.34 39.44
N HIS A 74 36.71 -52.35 40.33
CA HIS A 74 36.26 -50.98 40.01
C HIS A 74 37.12 -50.30 38.95
N VAL A 75 38.43 -50.54 38.94
CA VAL A 75 39.33 -50.03 37.89
C VAL A 75 39.00 -50.67 36.54
N ASP A 76 38.74 -51.98 36.50
CA ASP A 76 38.32 -52.67 35.27
C ASP A 76 36.96 -52.16 34.78
N GLN A 77 35.99 -51.97 35.68
CA GLN A 77 34.69 -51.35 35.39
C GLN A 77 34.85 -49.93 34.84
N MET A 78 35.76 -49.13 35.40
CA MET A 78 36.02 -47.76 34.93
C MET A 78 36.61 -47.77 33.51
N HIS A 79 37.53 -48.69 33.19
CA HIS A 79 38.03 -48.85 31.82
C HIS A 79 36.92 -49.29 30.86
N GLN A 80 36.05 -50.22 31.28
CA GLN A 80 34.92 -50.67 30.49
C GLN A 80 33.93 -49.52 30.21
N HIS A 81 33.58 -48.73 31.24
CA HIS A 81 32.71 -47.57 31.08
C HIS A 81 33.35 -46.49 30.21
N LYS A 82 34.64 -46.20 30.39
CA LYS A 82 35.38 -45.26 29.54
C LYS A 82 35.32 -45.69 28.08
N SER A 83 35.61 -46.96 27.78
CA SER A 83 35.53 -47.49 26.42
C SER A 83 34.11 -47.42 25.85
N GLY A 84 33.10 -47.70 26.69
CA GLY A 84 31.70 -47.58 26.29
C GLY A 84 31.30 -46.14 25.95
N ILE A 85 31.72 -45.17 26.78
CA ILE A 85 31.50 -43.75 26.55
C ILE A 85 32.21 -43.29 25.28
N GLU A 86 33.47 -43.67 25.07
CA GLU A 86 34.24 -43.32 23.87
C GLU A 86 33.58 -43.88 22.59
N SER A 87 33.08 -45.11 22.64
CA SER A 87 32.35 -45.71 21.53
C SER A 87 31.04 -44.97 21.23
N ALA A 88 30.22 -44.73 22.26
CA ALA A 88 28.95 -44.01 22.12
C ALA A 88 29.16 -42.57 21.63
N LEU A 89 30.21 -41.90 22.12
CA LEU A 89 30.57 -40.55 21.68
C LEU A 89 31.00 -40.54 20.22
N LYS A 90 31.83 -41.50 19.80
CA LYS A 90 32.26 -41.63 18.40
C LYS A 90 31.06 -41.87 17.47
N GLU A 91 30.15 -42.75 17.87
CA GLU A 91 28.94 -43.04 17.10
C GLU A 91 28.02 -41.82 17.01
N THR A 92 27.73 -41.17 18.15
CA THR A 92 26.87 -39.99 18.21
C THR A 92 27.44 -38.82 17.40
N LYS A 93 28.75 -38.60 17.49
CA LYS A 93 29.43 -37.59 16.64
C LYS A 93 29.30 -37.92 15.17
N GLY A 94 29.44 -39.19 14.79
CA GLY A 94 29.22 -39.64 13.41
C GLY A 94 27.79 -39.40 12.92
N PHE A 95 26.78 -39.64 13.75
CA PHE A 95 25.39 -39.31 13.41
C PHE A 95 25.17 -37.80 13.27
N LEU A 96 25.73 -37.00 14.18
CA LEU A 96 25.62 -35.55 14.14
C LEU A 96 26.29 -34.97 12.88
N ASP A 97 27.47 -35.46 12.51
CA ASP A 97 28.18 -35.03 11.30
C ASP A 97 27.39 -35.40 10.03
N LYS A 98 26.77 -36.58 9.98
CA LYS A 98 25.89 -36.96 8.86
C LYS A 98 24.69 -36.03 8.76
N LEU A 99 24.01 -35.78 9.88
CA LEU A 99 22.85 -34.90 9.93
C LEU A 99 23.23 -33.46 9.54
N HIS A 100 24.35 -32.95 10.03
CA HIS A 100 24.87 -31.64 9.64
C HIS A 100 25.10 -31.54 8.12
N ASN A 101 25.74 -32.56 7.54
CA ASN A 101 25.99 -32.61 6.09
C ASN A 101 24.69 -32.73 5.27
N GLU A 102 23.72 -33.51 5.73
CA GLU A 102 22.42 -33.63 5.08
C GLU A 102 21.63 -32.32 5.14
N ILE A 103 21.63 -31.65 6.29
CA ILE A 103 21.04 -30.32 6.46
C ILE A 103 21.74 -29.31 5.54
N GLY A 104 23.07 -29.31 5.48
CA GLY A 104 23.84 -28.43 4.58
C GLY A 104 23.43 -28.63 3.11
N ARG A 105 23.38 -29.87 2.63
CA ARG A 105 22.97 -30.20 1.26
C ARG A 105 21.53 -29.80 0.96
N THR A 106 20.61 -30.00 1.92
CA THR A 106 19.21 -29.61 1.73
C THR A 106 19.03 -28.10 1.69
N LEU A 107 19.76 -27.35 2.53
CA LEU A 107 19.80 -25.89 2.50
C LEU A 107 20.34 -25.36 1.17
N GLU A 108 21.45 -25.91 0.67
CA GLU A 108 21.99 -25.54 -0.65
C GLU A 108 20.98 -25.81 -1.77
N LYS A 109 20.31 -26.97 -1.72
CA LYS A 109 19.25 -27.30 -2.68
C LYS A 109 18.08 -26.33 -2.60
N ILE A 110 17.62 -25.98 -1.40
CA ILE A 110 16.56 -24.99 -1.18
C ILE A 110 16.99 -23.64 -1.75
N GLY A 111 18.18 -23.14 -1.39
CA GLY A 111 18.68 -21.86 -1.88
C GLY A 111 18.83 -21.82 -3.40
N SER A 112 19.28 -22.92 -4.02
CA SER A 112 19.34 -23.02 -5.48
C SER A 112 17.95 -22.96 -6.12
N ARG A 113 16.95 -23.61 -5.50
CA ARG A 113 15.57 -23.64 -5.98
C ARG A 113 14.88 -22.29 -5.81
N GLU A 114 15.11 -21.62 -4.69
CA GLU A 114 14.63 -20.25 -4.43
C GLU A 114 15.20 -19.28 -5.46
N LYS A 115 16.52 -19.32 -5.70
CA LYS A 115 17.15 -18.48 -6.73
C LYS A 115 16.56 -18.72 -8.11
N TYR A 116 16.33 -20.00 -8.46
CA TYR A 116 15.70 -20.37 -9.72
C TYR A 116 14.27 -19.82 -9.84
N ILE A 117 13.44 -20.01 -8.81
CA ILE A 117 12.05 -19.52 -8.79
C ILE A 117 12.03 -17.98 -8.85
N ASN A 118 12.85 -17.30 -8.06
CA ASN A 118 12.94 -15.85 -8.06
C ASN A 118 13.31 -15.33 -9.46
N ASN A 119 14.32 -15.93 -10.11
CA ASN A 119 14.70 -15.54 -11.47
C ASN A 119 13.58 -15.76 -12.50
N GLN A 120 12.74 -16.79 -12.33
CA GLN A 120 11.57 -16.99 -13.19
C GLN A 120 10.45 -15.97 -12.91
N LEU A 121 10.23 -15.63 -11.64
CA LEU A 121 9.16 -14.72 -11.22
C LEU A 121 9.51 -13.25 -11.45
N GLU A 122 10.79 -12.87 -11.40
CA GLU A 122 11.27 -11.49 -11.55
C GLU A 122 10.69 -10.83 -12.82
N HIS A 123 10.84 -11.51 -13.96
CA HIS A 123 10.32 -11.03 -15.24
C HIS A 123 8.79 -10.94 -15.23
N LEU A 124 8.10 -11.95 -14.71
CA LEU A 124 6.64 -12.00 -14.68
C LEU A 124 6.06 -10.88 -13.79
N VAL A 125 6.71 -10.57 -12.67
CA VAL A 125 6.36 -9.44 -11.80
C VAL A 125 6.59 -8.12 -12.54
N GLN A 126 7.68 -8.00 -13.29
CA GLN A 126 7.97 -6.80 -14.07
C GLN A 126 6.94 -6.60 -15.20
N GLU A 127 6.57 -7.66 -15.91
CA GLU A 127 5.50 -7.64 -16.92
C GLU A 127 4.16 -7.27 -16.31
N TYR A 128 3.81 -7.84 -15.15
CA TYR A 128 2.58 -7.50 -14.45
C TYR A 128 2.54 -6.01 -14.08
N ARG A 129 3.65 -5.47 -13.56
CA ARG A 129 3.76 -4.03 -13.25
C ARG A 129 3.62 -3.17 -14.50
N ALA A 130 4.25 -3.56 -15.60
CA ALA A 130 4.14 -2.85 -16.88
C ALA A 130 2.70 -2.86 -17.41
N ALA A 131 2.05 -4.03 -17.40
CA ALA A 131 0.65 -4.16 -17.81
C ALA A 131 -0.30 -3.37 -16.91
N GLN A 132 -0.06 -3.33 -15.60
CA GLN A 132 -0.84 -2.53 -14.66
C GLN A 132 -0.69 -1.02 -14.93
N ALA A 133 0.53 -0.56 -15.23
CA ALA A 133 0.77 0.83 -15.61
C ALA A 133 0.04 1.19 -16.91
N GLN A 134 0.13 0.35 -17.94
CA GLN A 134 -0.60 0.53 -19.20
C GLN A 134 -2.12 0.55 -18.99
N LEU A 135 -2.65 -0.31 -18.13
CA LEU A 135 -4.07 -0.31 -17.79
C LEU A 135 -4.49 0.98 -17.09
N SER A 136 -3.69 1.50 -16.16
CA SER A 136 -3.98 2.77 -15.49
C SER A 136 -3.98 3.94 -16.48
N GLU A 137 -3.01 3.98 -17.40
CA GLU A 137 -2.94 5.01 -18.43
C GLU A 137 -4.14 4.93 -19.39
N ALA A 138 -4.51 3.73 -19.84
CA ALA A 138 -5.66 3.53 -20.71
C ALA A 138 -6.98 3.96 -20.03
N ARG A 139 -7.14 3.66 -18.74
CA ARG A 139 -8.30 4.10 -17.95
C ARG A 139 -8.36 5.62 -17.82
N GLU A 140 -7.23 6.26 -17.57
CA GLU A 140 -7.17 7.72 -17.48
C GLU A 140 -7.52 8.36 -18.84
N ARG A 141 -6.93 7.89 -19.93
CA ARG A 141 -7.27 8.35 -21.29
C ARG A 141 -8.74 8.15 -21.64
N TYR A 142 -9.32 7.01 -21.26
CA TYR A 142 -10.74 6.75 -21.43
C TYR A 142 -11.61 7.73 -20.63
N GLN A 143 -11.26 7.98 -19.37
CA GLN A 143 -11.99 8.91 -18.51
C GLN A 143 -11.91 10.36 -19.04
N GLN A 144 -10.72 10.79 -19.48
CA GLN A 144 -10.53 12.09 -20.12
C GLN A 144 -11.34 12.20 -21.42
N GLY A 145 -11.30 11.16 -22.27
CA GLY A 145 -12.08 11.10 -23.51
C GLY A 145 -13.58 11.17 -23.25
N ASN A 146 -14.09 10.42 -22.27
CA ASN A 146 -15.50 10.42 -21.89
C ASN A 146 -15.94 11.79 -21.33
N GLY A 147 -15.10 12.46 -20.54
CA GLY A 147 -15.34 13.83 -20.11
C GLY A 147 -15.41 14.80 -21.29
N GLY A 148 -14.49 14.67 -22.25
CA GLY A 148 -14.48 15.47 -23.47
C GLY A 148 -15.68 15.23 -24.40
N VAL A 149 -16.21 14.00 -24.47
CA VAL A 149 -17.46 13.69 -25.19
C VAL A 149 -18.65 14.31 -24.48
N THR A 150 -18.72 14.19 -23.15
CA THR A 150 -19.81 14.76 -22.34
C THR A 150 -19.89 16.28 -22.53
N GLU A 151 -18.75 16.98 -22.50
CA GLU A 151 -18.72 18.43 -22.70
C GLU A 151 -19.09 18.82 -24.13
N ARG A 152 -18.60 18.08 -25.15
CA ARG A 152 -19.00 18.33 -26.55
C ARG A 152 -20.48 18.10 -26.79
N THR A 153 -21.07 17.08 -26.18
CA THR A 153 -22.52 16.82 -26.23
C THR A 153 -23.30 17.97 -25.59
N ARG A 154 -22.82 18.50 -24.46
CA ARG A 154 -23.41 19.67 -23.79
C ARG A 154 -23.39 20.90 -24.70
N LEU A 155 -22.23 21.21 -25.28
CA LEU A 155 -22.06 22.34 -26.20
C LEU A 155 -22.90 22.19 -27.48
N LEU A 156 -22.99 20.96 -28.03
CA LEU A 156 -23.85 20.69 -29.19
C LEU A 156 -25.33 20.93 -28.86
N SER A 157 -25.78 20.54 -27.67
CA SER A 157 -27.16 20.81 -27.23
C SER A 157 -27.43 22.30 -27.13
N GLU A 158 -26.50 23.06 -26.56
CA GLU A 158 -26.59 24.52 -26.41
C GLU A 158 -26.66 25.22 -27.79
N VAL A 159 -25.75 24.87 -28.70
CA VAL A 159 -25.74 25.42 -30.07
C VAL A 159 -27.01 25.03 -30.84
N THR A 160 -27.53 23.81 -30.62
CA THR A 160 -28.78 23.36 -31.25
C THR A 160 -29.99 24.16 -30.74
N GLU A 161 -30.02 24.47 -29.44
CA GLU A 161 -31.06 25.30 -28.84
C GLU A 161 -30.99 26.75 -29.36
N GLU A 162 -29.78 27.32 -29.47
CA GLU A 162 -29.58 28.63 -30.10
C GLU A 162 -30.03 28.64 -31.58
N LEU A 163 -29.72 27.59 -32.33
CA LEU A 163 -30.15 27.46 -33.72
C LEU A 163 -31.68 27.42 -33.84
N GLU A 164 -32.35 26.65 -32.99
CA GLU A 164 -33.82 26.57 -33.00
C GLU A 164 -34.45 27.90 -32.61
N LYS A 165 -33.87 28.62 -31.65
CA LYS A 165 -34.30 29.99 -31.30
C LYS A 165 -34.17 30.94 -32.49
N VAL A 166 -33.03 30.95 -33.18
CA VAL A 166 -32.83 31.80 -34.37
C VAL A 166 -33.80 31.42 -35.49
N LYS A 167 -34.05 30.12 -35.69
CA LYS A 167 -35.03 29.63 -36.66
C LYS A 167 -36.44 30.09 -36.32
N GLN A 168 -36.84 30.04 -35.05
CA GLN A 168 -38.15 30.53 -34.60
C GLN A 168 -38.29 32.04 -34.78
N GLU A 169 -37.25 32.82 -34.46
CA GLU A 169 -37.23 34.26 -34.72
C GLU A 169 -37.32 34.57 -36.24
N MET A 170 -36.67 33.76 -37.07
CA MET A 170 -36.73 33.91 -38.52
C MET A 170 -38.12 33.57 -39.08
N GLU A 171 -38.77 32.53 -38.55
CA GLU A 171 -40.14 32.14 -38.91
C GLU A 171 -41.16 33.19 -38.47
N GLU A 172 -41.02 33.74 -37.26
CA GLU A 172 -41.86 34.83 -36.77
C GLU A 172 -41.71 36.09 -37.61
N LYS A 173 -40.48 36.48 -37.94
CA LYS A 173 -40.20 37.60 -38.86
C LYS A 173 -40.73 37.32 -40.27
N GLY A 174 -40.57 36.09 -40.77
CA GLY A 174 -41.10 35.66 -42.06
C GLY A 174 -42.61 35.77 -42.12
N SER A 175 -43.29 35.20 -41.13
CA SER A 175 -44.74 35.28 -40.93
C SER A 175 -45.20 36.75 -40.87
N SER A 176 -44.54 37.58 -40.05
CA SER A 176 -44.84 39.01 -39.96
C SER A 176 -44.61 39.76 -41.27
N MET A 177 -43.59 39.40 -42.06
CA MET A 177 -43.31 40.04 -43.35
C MET A 177 -44.31 39.63 -44.44
N THR A 178 -44.85 38.40 -44.37
CA THR A 178 -45.92 37.92 -45.25
C THR A 178 -47.33 38.23 -44.77
N ASP A 179 -47.50 38.66 -43.52
CA ASP A 179 -48.80 39.03 -42.98
C ASP A 179 -49.28 40.34 -43.63
N GLY A 180 -50.16 40.19 -44.62
CA GLY A 180 -50.85 41.31 -45.26
C GLY A 180 -51.98 41.90 -44.43
N ALA A 181 -52.33 41.33 -43.26
CA ALA A 181 -53.45 41.81 -42.44
C ALA A 181 -53.33 43.28 -42.03
N PRO A 182 -52.15 43.82 -41.63
CA PRO A 182 -51.98 45.26 -41.38
C PRO A 182 -52.31 46.11 -42.62
N LEU A 183 -51.84 45.67 -43.80
CA LEU A 183 -52.10 46.33 -45.08
C LEU A 183 -53.59 46.30 -45.46
N VAL A 184 -54.25 45.16 -45.25
CA VAL A 184 -55.70 45.01 -45.44
C VAL A 184 -56.48 45.91 -44.47
N LYS A 185 -56.06 45.98 -43.20
CA LYS A 185 -56.68 46.84 -42.19
C LYS A 185 -56.55 48.33 -42.53
N ILE A 186 -55.37 48.76 -42.99
CA ILE A 186 -55.16 50.12 -43.53
C ILE A 186 -56.10 50.38 -44.71
N LYS A 187 -56.20 49.45 -45.67
CA LYS A 187 -57.10 49.57 -46.83
C LYS A 187 -58.57 49.67 -46.42
N GLN A 188 -59.00 48.88 -45.43
CA GLN A 188 -60.37 48.93 -44.89
C GLN A 188 -60.65 50.29 -44.22
N SER A 189 -59.74 50.77 -43.36
CA SER A 189 -59.85 52.09 -42.73
C SER A 189 -59.89 53.22 -43.76
N LEU A 190 -59.06 53.15 -44.80
CA LEU A 190 -59.08 54.12 -45.91
C LEU A 190 -60.43 54.13 -46.64
N THR A 191 -61.00 52.96 -46.89
CA THR A 191 -62.30 52.82 -47.56
C THR A 191 -63.42 53.40 -46.69
N LYS A 192 -63.39 53.14 -45.37
CA LYS A 192 -64.33 53.72 -44.42
C LYS A 192 -64.26 55.24 -44.39
N LEU A 193 -63.06 55.82 -44.34
CA LEU A 193 -62.86 57.27 -44.38
C LEU A 193 -63.40 57.89 -45.68
N LYS A 194 -63.19 57.25 -46.82
CA LYS A 194 -63.77 57.71 -48.10
C LYS A 194 -65.30 57.73 -48.06
N GLN A 195 -65.91 56.69 -47.50
CA GLN A 195 -67.36 56.60 -47.40
C GLN A 195 -67.94 57.62 -46.43
N GLU A 196 -67.24 57.87 -45.31
CA GLU A 196 -67.58 58.91 -44.35
C GLU A 196 -67.46 60.32 -44.96
N THR A 197 -66.46 60.55 -45.81
CA THR A 197 -66.29 61.81 -46.57
C THR A 197 -67.49 62.04 -47.51
N VAL A 198 -67.86 61.04 -48.31
CA VAL A 198 -69.03 61.14 -49.21
C VAL A 198 -70.32 61.37 -48.41
N GLN A 199 -70.48 60.72 -47.27
CA GLN A 199 -71.64 60.95 -46.40
C GLN A 199 -71.65 62.39 -45.86
N MET A 200 -70.49 62.92 -45.48
CA MET A 200 -70.33 64.31 -45.07
C MET A 200 -70.70 65.27 -46.21
N ASP A 201 -70.24 65.02 -47.44
CA ASP A 201 -70.56 65.85 -48.62
C ASP A 201 -72.07 65.88 -48.89
N ILE A 202 -72.76 64.74 -48.79
CA ILE A 202 -74.23 64.69 -48.93
C ILE A 202 -74.90 65.50 -47.82
N ARG A 203 -74.45 65.36 -46.56
CA ARG A 203 -75.01 66.14 -45.44
C ARG A 203 -74.78 67.64 -45.65
N ILE A 204 -73.60 68.04 -46.10
CA ILE A 204 -73.29 69.43 -46.46
C ILE A 204 -74.27 69.91 -47.54
N GLY A 205 -74.43 69.17 -48.63
CA GLY A 205 -75.36 69.53 -49.71
C GLY A 205 -76.83 69.64 -49.26
N VAL A 206 -77.31 68.75 -48.39
CA VAL A 206 -78.66 68.84 -47.81
C VAL A 206 -78.81 70.06 -46.91
N VAL A 207 -77.82 70.36 -46.08
CA VAL A 207 -77.79 71.55 -45.23
C VAL A 207 -77.74 72.82 -46.06
N GLU A 208 -76.90 72.87 -47.10
CA GLU A 208 -76.83 73.97 -48.06
C GLU A 208 -78.16 74.18 -48.78
N HIS A 209 -78.79 73.11 -49.27
CA HIS A 209 -80.10 73.19 -49.92
C HIS A 209 -81.18 73.67 -48.95
N THR A 210 -81.20 73.14 -47.73
CA THR A 210 -82.17 73.53 -46.69
C THR A 210 -81.98 74.99 -46.28
N LEU A 211 -80.74 75.44 -46.14
CA LEU A 211 -80.39 76.84 -45.87
C LEU A 211 -80.83 77.75 -47.03
N LEU A 212 -80.57 77.35 -48.28
CA LEU A 212 -80.98 78.09 -49.46
C LEU A 212 -82.51 78.17 -49.59
N GLN A 213 -83.21 77.06 -49.35
CA GLN A 213 -84.68 77.02 -49.36
C GLN A 213 -85.27 77.86 -48.22
N SER A 214 -84.65 77.85 -47.04
CA SER A 214 -85.03 78.73 -45.93
C SER A 214 -84.86 80.21 -46.30
N LYS A 215 -83.70 80.59 -46.86
CA LYS A 215 -83.47 81.96 -47.36
C LYS A 215 -84.44 82.36 -48.48
N LEU A 216 -84.78 81.45 -49.38
CA LEU A 216 -85.78 81.70 -50.43
C LEU A 216 -87.18 81.84 -49.85
N LYS A 217 -87.57 81.01 -48.87
CA LYS A 217 -88.85 81.12 -48.15
C LYS A 217 -88.94 82.43 -47.37
N GLU A 218 -87.89 82.82 -46.66
CA GLU A 218 -87.78 84.11 -45.97
C GLU A 218 -87.95 85.28 -46.95
N LYS A 219 -87.22 85.26 -48.08
CA LYS A 219 -87.38 86.26 -49.15
C LYS A 219 -88.80 86.26 -49.73
N SER A 220 -89.39 85.08 -49.96
CA SER A 220 -90.76 84.95 -50.48
C SER A 220 -91.80 85.48 -49.50
N ASN A 221 -91.64 85.19 -48.19
CA ASN A 221 -92.48 85.69 -47.12
C ASN A 221 -92.32 87.20 -46.97
N MET A 222 -91.10 87.75 -47.08
CA MET A 222 -90.89 89.20 -47.14
C MET A 222 -91.66 89.83 -48.30
N THR A 223 -91.61 89.28 -49.52
CA THR A 223 -92.43 89.78 -50.64
C THR A 223 -93.93 89.57 -50.44
N ARG A 224 -94.35 88.52 -49.74
CA ARG A 224 -95.76 88.21 -49.49
C ARG A 224 -96.34 89.10 -48.39
N ASP A 225 -95.57 89.39 -47.33
CA ASP A 225 -95.92 90.36 -46.30
C ASP A 225 -95.91 91.79 -46.87
N MET A 226 -95.00 92.09 -47.81
CA MET A 226 -95.02 93.35 -48.57
C MET A 226 -96.23 93.45 -49.52
N HIS A 227 -96.77 92.33 -50.02
CA HIS A 227 -98.02 92.31 -50.82
C HIS A 227 -99.30 92.30 -49.95
N ALA A 228 -99.27 91.66 -48.79
CA ALA A 228 -100.39 91.60 -47.84
C ALA A 228 -100.61 92.94 -47.10
N THR A 229 -99.57 93.77 -47.01
CA THR A 229 -99.65 95.15 -46.49
C THR A 229 -100.14 96.17 -47.53
N VAL A 230 -100.35 95.77 -48.79
CA VAL A 230 -100.66 96.67 -49.93
C VAL A 230 -102.08 96.46 -50.51
N ILE A 231 -102.97 95.73 -49.84
CA ILE A 231 -104.42 95.74 -50.18
C ILE A 231 -105.20 96.46 -49.08
N PRO A 232 -105.65 97.71 -49.30
CA PRO A 232 -106.50 98.45 -48.38
C PRO A 232 -107.97 98.09 -48.56
N GLU A 233 -108.65 98.06 -47.43
CA GLU A 233 -110.09 97.98 -47.19
C GLU A 233 -110.82 99.22 -47.75
N SER A 234 -111.55 99.10 -48.87
CA SER A 234 -112.79 99.87 -49.16
C SER A 234 -113.45 99.49 -50.48
N ALA A 235 -114.67 98.93 -50.42
CA ALA A 235 -115.83 99.36 -51.21
C ALA A 235 -117.09 98.57 -50.81
N MET A 236 -118.09 99.32 -50.36
CA MET A 236 -119.48 98.90 -50.10
C MET A 236 -120.22 98.48 -51.38
N GLY A 237 -121.28 97.66 -51.25
CA GLY A 237 -122.43 97.75 -52.17
C GLY A 237 -123.20 96.46 -52.51
N ALA A 238 -124.30 96.24 -51.79
CA ALA A 238 -125.66 95.89 -52.24
C ALA A 238 -126.04 94.51 -52.87
N TYR A 239 -127.18 94.03 -52.34
CA TYR A 239 -128.16 92.99 -52.77
C TYR A 239 -127.90 91.52 -52.42
#